data_AF-A0A812HZ20-F1
#
_entry.id   AF-A0A812HZ20-F1
#
_cell.length_a   1.000
_cell.length_b   1.000
_cell.length_c   1.000
_cell.angle_alpha   90.00
_cell.angle_beta   90.00
_cell.angle_gamma   90.00
#
_symmetry.space_group_name_H-M   'P 1'
#
loop_
_entity.id
_entity.type
_entity.pdbx_description
1 polymer ?
#
loop_
_entity_poly.entity_id
_entity_poly.type
_entity_poly.pdbx_seq_one_letter_code
_entity_poly.pdbx_strand_id
1 'polypeptide(L)'
;MCRAPGRFKGLVRRARGLALLRASGYAVLRALLRSLQALEGAPVAPSATSEGVFTDACLICGLAFTSRAAWACHASKKHGYRLVTSQMAGANERLCLGCGKCFAKPARLRRHLLNSVQCRKSWGSFQPSSASLPAMHALALPVCVPGVLSGATAATDPASFHRGLLEALTALDRVDCDTAWCLVKDFVEPLSVLRTTVGMWAAGAGATPDVVEAAADIQLMLDPQLCCDEFRASRTLGESAAVFAGLEWHPPCPFPFVLSGEIAVFRLEEPPLQGYVYPFTQSLPLGVATRFMRWFEVCCDVLGAFAQTSAVHPVCLCASCAALEALEPARAWLLRAGFVQTAEGLRSPAS
;
A
#
# COMPACT_ATOMS: atom_id res chain seq x y z
N MET A 1 1.06 -31.71 22.18
CA MET A 1 0.72 -30.34 22.65
C MET A 1 2.00 -29.64 23.12
N CYS A 2 2.43 -28.56 22.45
CA CYS A 2 3.68 -27.85 22.79
C CYS A 2 3.49 -26.96 24.03
N ARG A 3 4.09 -27.34 25.16
CA ARG A 3 3.91 -26.70 26.50
C ARG A 3 4.71 -25.40 26.74
N ALA A 4 5.08 -24.64 25.71
CA ALA A 4 5.85 -23.39 25.89
C ALA A 4 5.51 -22.34 24.82
N PRO A 5 4.43 -21.55 25.00
CA PRO A 5 4.14 -20.41 24.13
C PRO A 5 5.31 -19.40 24.18
N GLY A 6 5.89 -19.07 23.02
CA GLY A 6 6.97 -18.07 22.89
C GLY A 6 8.36 -18.60 22.53
N ARG A 7 8.62 -19.93 22.61
CA ARG A 7 9.93 -20.53 22.30
C ARG A 7 10.47 -20.18 20.89
N PHE A 8 9.57 -19.98 19.94
CA PHE A 8 9.93 -19.68 18.54
C PHE A 8 9.89 -18.18 18.19
N LYS A 9 9.54 -17.29 19.12
CA LYS A 9 9.38 -15.85 18.83
C LYS A 9 10.67 -15.23 18.26
N GLY A 10 11.83 -15.60 18.80
CA GLY A 10 13.13 -15.16 18.30
C GLY A 10 13.45 -15.71 16.90
N LEU A 11 13.15 -16.98 16.65
CA LEU A 11 13.37 -17.62 15.34
C LEU A 11 12.46 -17.03 14.26
N VAL A 12 11.18 -16.77 14.57
CA VAL A 12 10.23 -16.10 13.66
C VAL A 12 10.67 -14.67 13.35
N ARG A 13 11.13 -13.91 14.36
CA ARG A 13 11.66 -12.55 14.16
C ARG A 13 12.91 -12.56 13.27
N ARG A 14 13.83 -13.51 13.50
CA ARG A 14 15.03 -13.67 12.67
C ARG A 14 14.68 -14.03 11.23
N ALA A 15 13.78 -15.00 11.04
CA ALA A 15 13.31 -15.38 9.71
C ALA A 15 12.65 -14.21 8.97
N ARG A 16 11.82 -13.42 9.66
CA ARG A 16 11.24 -12.18 9.10
C ARG A 16 12.33 -11.18 8.72
N GLY A 17 13.33 -10.96 9.57
CA GLY A 17 14.44 -10.05 9.29
C GLY A 17 15.26 -10.47 8.06
N LEU A 18 15.60 -11.76 7.96
CA LEU A 18 16.32 -12.30 6.79
C LEU A 18 15.48 -12.19 5.51
N ALA A 19 14.18 -12.43 5.59
CA ALA A 19 13.27 -12.27 4.44
C ALA A 19 13.20 -10.81 3.96
N LEU A 20 13.16 -9.83 4.89
CA LEU A 20 13.20 -8.41 4.56
C LEU A 20 14.52 -8.02 3.89
N LEU A 21 15.66 -8.49 4.42
CA LEU A 21 16.97 -8.24 3.82
C LEU A 21 17.08 -8.82 2.41
N ARG A 22 16.56 -10.04 2.18
CA ARG A 22 16.51 -10.65 0.86
C ARG A 22 15.65 -9.83 -0.11
N ALA A 23 14.51 -9.32 0.35
CA ALA A 23 13.66 -8.42 -0.45
C ALA A 23 14.38 -7.11 -0.80
N SER A 24 15.10 -6.50 0.16
CA SER A 24 15.95 -5.32 -0.08
C SER A 24 16.98 -5.60 -1.17
N GLY A 25 17.75 -6.70 -1.02
CA GLY A 25 18.78 -7.07 -1.98
C GLY A 25 18.25 -7.32 -3.39
N TYR A 26 17.08 -7.93 -3.52
CA TYR A 26 16.41 -8.05 -4.80
C TYR A 26 16.00 -6.69 -5.38
N ALA A 27 15.45 -5.80 -4.57
CA ALA A 27 15.05 -4.46 -5.02
C ALA A 27 16.24 -3.65 -5.53
N VAL A 28 17.38 -3.72 -4.84
CA VAL A 28 18.65 -3.10 -5.22
C VAL A 28 19.16 -3.65 -6.55
N LEU A 29 19.23 -4.99 -6.68
CA LEU A 29 19.61 -5.63 -7.94
C LEU A 29 18.71 -5.25 -9.11
N ARG A 30 17.40 -5.16 -8.86
CA ARG A 30 16.43 -4.75 -9.88
C ARG A 30 16.56 -3.27 -10.24
N ALA A 31 16.91 -2.41 -9.28
CA ALA A 31 17.22 -1.01 -9.56
C ALA A 31 18.47 -0.88 -10.42
N LEU A 32 19.56 -1.56 -10.05
CA LEU A 32 20.79 -1.61 -10.85
C LEU A 32 20.52 -2.13 -12.25
N LEU A 33 19.79 -3.25 -12.39
CA LEU A 33 19.46 -3.84 -13.68
C LEU A 33 18.72 -2.84 -14.59
N ARG A 34 17.74 -2.09 -14.07
CA ARG A 34 17.06 -1.05 -14.84
C ARG A 34 18.01 0.06 -15.28
N SER A 35 18.93 0.48 -14.41
CA SER A 35 19.94 1.48 -14.74
C SER A 35 20.86 0.98 -15.86
N LEU A 36 21.25 -0.29 -15.83
CA LEU A 36 22.06 -0.92 -16.89
C LEU A 36 21.29 -1.02 -18.21
N GLN A 37 20.02 -1.41 -18.18
CA GLN A 37 19.14 -1.47 -19.35
C GLN A 37 18.94 -0.10 -20.01
N ALA A 38 18.88 0.97 -19.21
CA ALA A 38 18.77 2.33 -19.74
C ALA A 38 19.98 2.76 -20.59
N LEU A 39 21.16 2.16 -20.35
CA LEU A 39 22.38 2.42 -21.13
C LEU A 39 22.37 1.77 -22.51
N GLU A 40 21.51 0.77 -22.75
CA GLU A 40 21.38 0.10 -24.04
C GLU A 40 20.68 0.95 -25.11
N GLY A 41 20.18 2.14 -24.75
CA GLY A 41 19.42 3.00 -25.67
C GLY A 41 18.03 2.47 -26.03
N ALA A 42 17.57 1.38 -25.37
CA ALA A 42 16.20 0.92 -25.51
C ALA A 42 15.24 1.97 -24.92
N PRO A 43 14.12 2.30 -25.60
CA PRO A 43 13.10 3.15 -25.00
C PRO A 43 12.64 2.46 -23.72
N VAL A 44 12.88 3.12 -22.59
CA VAL A 44 12.37 2.70 -21.28
C VAL A 44 10.86 2.59 -21.46
N ALA A 45 10.35 1.37 -21.66
CA ALA A 45 8.92 1.13 -21.57
C ALA A 45 8.53 1.67 -20.20
N PRO A 46 7.59 2.62 -20.10
CA PRO A 46 7.28 3.26 -18.83
C PRO A 46 6.93 2.15 -17.85
N SER A 47 7.82 1.94 -16.89
CA SER A 47 7.66 0.97 -15.83
C SER A 47 6.50 1.46 -14.98
N ALA A 48 5.28 1.14 -15.38
CA ALA A 48 4.16 1.10 -14.48
C ALA A 48 4.38 -0.12 -13.57
N THR A 49 5.38 -0.05 -12.69
CA THR A 49 5.14 -0.53 -11.33
C THR A 49 4.02 0.37 -10.84
N SER A 50 2.77 -0.04 -11.06
CA SER A 50 1.66 0.52 -10.33
C SER A 50 1.95 0.16 -8.87
N GLU A 51 2.68 1.03 -8.17
CA GLU A 51 2.56 1.12 -6.72
C GLU A 51 1.05 1.16 -6.49
N GLY A 52 0.52 0.06 -5.95
CA GLY A 52 -0.92 -0.14 -5.94
C GLY A 52 -1.54 1.06 -5.23
N VAL A 53 -2.33 1.85 -5.94
CA VAL A 53 -2.91 3.07 -5.39
C VAL A 53 -3.67 2.69 -4.12
N PHE A 54 -3.16 3.13 -2.98
CA PHE A 54 -3.79 2.90 -1.69
C PHE A 54 -4.95 3.88 -1.58
N THR A 55 -6.18 3.37 -1.66
CA THR A 55 -7.39 4.20 -1.67
C THR A 55 -8.01 4.37 -0.29
N ASP A 56 -7.62 3.52 0.67
CA ASP A 56 -8.23 3.48 2.01
C ASP A 56 -7.18 3.17 3.09
N ALA A 57 -7.47 3.53 4.34
CA ALA A 57 -6.57 3.34 5.47
C ALA A 57 -7.31 3.09 6.79
N CYS A 58 -6.68 2.35 7.69
CA CYS A 58 -7.13 2.23 9.07
C CYS A 58 -6.23 3.08 9.98
N LEU A 59 -6.74 4.25 10.40
CA LEU A 59 -5.98 5.23 11.18
C LEU A 59 -5.58 4.71 12.57
N ILE A 60 -6.38 3.83 13.18
CA ILE A 60 -6.06 3.21 14.47
C ILE A 60 -4.87 2.25 14.36
N CYS A 61 -4.75 1.52 13.26
CA CYS A 61 -3.70 0.52 13.06
C CYS A 61 -2.51 1.01 12.23
N GLY A 62 -2.60 2.18 11.59
CA GLY A 62 -1.58 2.67 10.66
C GLY A 62 -1.43 1.78 9.42
N LEU A 63 -2.52 1.17 8.92
CA LEU A 63 -2.49 0.25 7.79
C LEU A 63 -3.16 0.84 6.55
N ALA A 64 -2.44 0.86 5.42
CA ALA A 64 -2.97 1.26 4.12
C ALA A 64 -3.50 0.05 3.32
N PHE A 65 -4.58 0.26 2.57
CA PHE A 65 -5.26 -0.76 1.76
C PHE A 65 -5.49 -0.29 0.31
N THR A 66 -5.27 -1.20 -0.64
CA THR A 66 -5.50 -0.95 -2.07
C THR A 66 -6.98 -1.02 -2.48
N SER A 67 -7.87 -1.42 -1.56
CA SER A 67 -9.31 -1.46 -1.84
C SER A 67 -10.14 -1.27 -0.58
N ARG A 68 -11.31 -0.64 -0.74
CA ARG A 68 -12.32 -0.49 0.32
C ARG A 68 -12.81 -1.82 0.88
N ALA A 69 -12.91 -2.85 0.06
CA ALA A 69 -13.36 -4.17 0.52
C ALA A 69 -12.37 -4.81 1.49
N ALA A 70 -11.06 -4.70 1.21
CA ALA A 70 -10.00 -5.18 2.09
C ALA A 70 -10.00 -4.42 3.42
N TRP A 71 -10.11 -3.08 3.35
CA TRP A 71 -10.26 -2.22 4.52
C TRP A 71 -11.49 -2.61 5.35
N ALA A 72 -12.66 -2.77 4.73
CA ALA A 72 -13.91 -3.09 5.46
C ALA A 72 -13.84 -4.45 6.17
N CYS A 73 -13.17 -5.45 5.56
CA CYS A 73 -12.93 -6.74 6.20
C CYS A 73 -12.02 -6.60 7.42
N HIS A 74 -10.95 -5.80 7.32
CA HIS A 74 -10.07 -5.50 8.43
C HIS A 74 -10.83 -4.77 9.55
N ALA A 75 -11.49 -3.66 9.23
CA ALA A 75 -12.23 -2.82 10.16
C ALA A 75 -13.30 -3.60 10.92
N SER A 76 -14.05 -4.47 10.22
CA SER A 76 -15.09 -5.29 10.86
C SER A 76 -14.50 -6.32 11.84
N LYS A 77 -13.38 -6.98 11.48
CA LYS A 77 -12.74 -8.00 12.32
C LYS A 77 -11.97 -7.42 13.50
N LYS A 78 -11.35 -6.26 13.33
CA LYS A 78 -10.44 -5.68 14.33
C LYS A 78 -11.09 -4.62 15.20
N HIS A 79 -12.05 -3.89 14.67
CA HIS A 79 -12.66 -2.75 15.35
C HIS A 79 -14.19 -2.84 15.41
N GLY A 80 -14.78 -3.97 14.98
CA GLY A 80 -16.23 -4.16 15.04
C GLY A 80 -17.02 -3.26 14.09
N TYR A 81 -16.36 -2.69 13.07
CA TYR A 81 -17.00 -1.80 12.09
C TYR A 81 -18.25 -2.44 11.47
N ARG A 82 -19.32 -1.64 11.37
CA ARG A 82 -20.58 -2.00 10.73
C ARG A 82 -20.98 -0.92 9.74
N LEU A 83 -21.23 -1.31 8.50
CA LEU A 83 -21.74 -0.42 7.45
C LEU A 83 -22.99 0.32 7.94
N VAL A 84 -23.09 1.62 7.61
CA VAL A 84 -24.25 2.46 7.93
C VAL A 84 -25.56 1.81 7.49
N THR A 85 -25.58 1.15 6.32
CA THR A 85 -26.75 0.43 5.81
C THR A 85 -27.19 -0.75 6.67
N SER A 86 -26.26 -1.37 7.42
CA SER A 86 -26.56 -2.41 8.40
C SER A 86 -27.08 -1.83 9.71
N GLN A 87 -26.66 -0.61 10.07
CA GLN A 87 -27.22 0.11 11.22
C GLN A 87 -28.65 0.57 10.91
N MET A 88 -28.86 1.17 9.74
CA MET A 88 -30.18 1.63 9.27
C MET A 88 -31.20 0.48 9.19
N ALA A 89 -30.82 -0.66 8.61
CA ALA A 89 -31.73 -1.81 8.49
C ALA A 89 -32.04 -2.52 9.82
N GLY A 90 -31.35 -2.20 10.91
CA GLY A 90 -31.48 -2.91 12.18
C GLY A 90 -31.19 -4.42 12.07
N ALA A 91 -31.48 -5.16 13.14
CA ALA A 91 -31.23 -6.60 13.18
C ALA A 91 -32.28 -7.43 12.41
N ASN A 92 -33.54 -6.99 12.42
CA ASN A 92 -34.68 -7.80 11.97
C ASN A 92 -35.65 -7.08 11.01
N GLU A 93 -35.31 -5.89 10.54
CA GLU A 93 -36.22 -5.17 9.66
C GLU A 93 -36.12 -5.68 8.22
N ARG A 94 -37.29 -5.78 7.59
CA ARG A 94 -37.46 -6.21 6.20
C ARG A 94 -38.05 -5.09 5.34
N LEU A 95 -38.50 -4.01 5.95
CA LEU A 95 -39.13 -2.87 5.29
C LEU A 95 -38.11 -1.76 5.06
N CYS A 96 -38.03 -1.24 3.84
CA CYS A 96 -37.30 -0.01 3.59
C CYS A 96 -38.17 1.20 3.95
N LEU A 97 -37.78 1.94 4.98
CA LEU A 97 -38.46 3.16 5.41
C LEU A 97 -38.25 4.35 4.46
N GLY A 98 -37.52 4.17 3.36
CA GLY A 98 -37.35 5.19 2.33
C GLY A 98 -38.25 5.02 1.11
N CYS A 99 -38.71 3.80 0.79
CA CYS A 99 -39.54 3.54 -0.39
C CYS A 99 -40.74 2.62 -0.14
N GLY A 100 -40.95 2.15 1.09
CA GLY A 100 -42.06 1.26 1.46
C GLY A 100 -41.96 -0.16 0.92
N LYS A 101 -40.85 -0.55 0.28
CA LYS A 101 -40.64 -1.93 -0.19
C LYS A 101 -40.27 -2.85 0.96
N CYS A 102 -41.01 -3.94 1.11
CA CYS A 102 -40.68 -5.05 2.01
C CYS A 102 -39.91 -6.13 1.25
N PHE A 103 -38.82 -6.59 1.86
CA PHE A 103 -37.89 -7.58 1.32
C PHE A 103 -38.02 -8.91 2.06
N ALA A 104 -37.84 -10.02 1.36
CA ALA A 104 -37.94 -11.34 1.99
C ALA A 104 -36.96 -11.58 3.15
N LYS A 105 -35.76 -10.98 3.09
CA LYS A 105 -34.69 -11.14 4.09
C LYS A 105 -33.99 -9.80 4.39
N PRO A 106 -33.55 -9.55 5.64
CA PRO A 106 -32.79 -8.32 5.98
C PRO A 106 -31.52 -8.11 5.15
N ALA A 107 -30.86 -9.19 4.69
CA ALA A 107 -29.71 -9.08 3.80
C ALA A 107 -30.05 -8.45 2.44
N ARG A 108 -31.27 -8.67 1.93
CA ARG A 108 -31.74 -8.03 0.68
C ARG A 108 -32.03 -6.55 0.90
N LEU A 109 -32.61 -6.18 2.04
CA LEU A 109 -32.78 -4.78 2.45
C LEU A 109 -31.43 -4.06 2.55
N ARG A 110 -30.44 -4.65 3.23
CA ARG A 110 -29.09 -4.09 3.33
C ARG A 110 -28.43 -3.88 1.96
N ARG A 111 -28.57 -4.84 1.04
CA ARG A 111 -28.08 -4.70 -0.35
C ARG A 111 -28.82 -3.60 -1.11
N HIS A 112 -30.13 -3.50 -0.94
CA HIS A 112 -30.91 -2.41 -1.51
C HIS A 112 -30.43 -1.04 -1.00
N LEU A 113 -30.24 -0.92 0.32
CA LEU A 113 -29.74 0.32 0.92
C LEU A 113 -28.30 0.61 0.54
N LEU A 114 -27.47 -0.38 0.26
CA LEU A 114 -26.11 -0.15 -0.26
C LEU A 114 -26.16 0.52 -1.64
N ASN A 115 -27.12 0.14 -2.47
CA ASN A 115 -27.19 0.56 -3.87
C ASN A 115 -28.15 1.74 -4.14
N SER A 116 -29.03 2.10 -3.20
CA SER A 116 -30.02 3.16 -3.38
C SER A 116 -29.76 4.36 -2.47
N VAL A 117 -29.03 5.36 -2.98
CA VAL A 117 -28.81 6.65 -2.31
C VAL A 117 -30.16 7.31 -1.97
N GLN A 118 -31.11 7.26 -2.90
CA GLN A 118 -32.43 7.88 -2.71
C GLN A 118 -33.14 7.34 -1.47
N CYS A 119 -33.13 6.01 -1.28
CA CYS A 119 -33.77 5.39 -0.12
C CYS A 119 -33.03 5.67 1.19
N ARG A 120 -31.71 5.93 1.14
CA ARG A 120 -30.97 6.36 2.32
C ARG A 120 -31.30 7.80 2.70
N LYS A 121 -31.39 8.70 1.72
CA LYS A 121 -31.79 10.10 1.92
C LYS A 121 -33.24 10.26 2.40
N SER A 122 -34.15 9.41 1.91
CA SER A 122 -35.54 9.38 2.36
C SER A 122 -35.79 8.43 3.54
N TRP A 123 -34.73 7.94 4.21
CA TRP A 123 -34.92 6.96 5.28
C TRP A 123 -35.77 7.53 6.42
N GLY A 124 -36.83 6.81 6.79
CA GLY A 124 -37.81 7.25 7.79
C GLY A 124 -38.95 8.09 7.23
N SER A 125 -38.93 8.43 5.94
CA SER A 125 -39.99 9.22 5.30
C SER A 125 -41.25 8.40 5.02
N PHE A 126 -41.12 7.08 4.88
CA PHE A 126 -42.26 6.18 4.70
C PHE A 126 -42.81 5.70 6.05
N GLN A 127 -44.11 5.93 6.27
CA GLN A 127 -44.85 5.43 7.42
C GLN A 127 -45.82 4.33 6.97
N PRO A 128 -45.61 3.05 7.37
CA PRO A 128 -46.50 1.97 6.99
C PRO A 128 -47.88 2.12 7.65
N SER A 129 -48.95 1.79 6.93
CA SER A 129 -50.32 1.81 7.47
C SER A 129 -50.59 0.71 8.49
N SER A 130 -49.76 -0.34 8.51
CA SER A 130 -49.85 -1.47 9.43
C SER A 130 -48.47 -1.77 10.04
N ALA A 131 -48.46 -2.14 11.33
CA ALA A 131 -47.26 -2.62 12.00
C ALA A 131 -46.84 -4.04 11.54
N SER A 132 -47.78 -4.83 10.98
CA SER A 132 -47.50 -6.20 10.53
C SER A 132 -46.95 -6.21 9.11
N LEU A 133 -45.78 -6.83 8.93
CA LEU A 133 -45.18 -7.04 7.61
C LEU A 133 -45.74 -8.32 6.97
N PRO A 134 -45.95 -8.33 5.65
CA PRO A 134 -46.42 -9.53 4.96
C PRO A 134 -45.45 -10.70 5.15
N ALA A 135 -46.01 -11.90 5.30
CA ALA A 135 -45.25 -13.14 5.18
C ALA A 135 -44.75 -13.25 3.73
N MET A 136 -43.45 -13.40 3.54
CA MET A 136 -42.84 -13.42 2.22
C MET A 136 -42.00 -14.68 2.04
N HIS A 137 -42.16 -15.32 0.88
CA HIS A 137 -41.28 -16.42 0.49
C HIS A 137 -39.83 -15.92 0.33
N ALA A 138 -38.84 -16.76 0.68
CA ALA A 138 -37.42 -16.38 0.66
C ALA A 138 -36.91 -15.87 -0.69
N LEU A 139 -37.57 -16.28 -1.78
CA LEU A 139 -37.25 -15.89 -3.16
C LEU A 139 -38.19 -14.82 -3.73
N ALA A 140 -39.23 -14.41 -2.99
CA ALA A 140 -40.19 -13.43 -3.48
C ALA A 140 -39.51 -12.09 -3.84
N LEU A 141 -40.05 -11.44 -4.87
CA LEU A 141 -39.69 -10.09 -5.23
C LEU A 141 -40.10 -9.11 -4.12
N PRO A 142 -39.42 -7.96 -3.97
CA PRO A 142 -39.86 -6.95 -3.01
C PRO A 142 -41.28 -6.49 -3.30
N VAL A 143 -42.12 -6.40 -2.27
CA VAL A 143 -43.53 -5.98 -2.37
C VAL A 143 -43.67 -4.59 -1.75
N CYS A 144 -44.41 -3.69 -2.39
CA CYS A 144 -44.74 -2.40 -1.80
C CYS A 144 -45.79 -2.58 -0.70
N VAL A 145 -45.50 -2.10 0.51
CA VAL A 145 -46.44 -2.11 1.63
C VAL A 145 -47.28 -0.84 1.57
N PRO A 146 -48.60 -0.90 1.86
CA PRO A 146 -49.42 0.30 2.00
C PRO A 146 -48.89 1.24 3.09
N GLY A 147 -48.87 2.53 2.82
CA GLY A 147 -48.39 3.55 3.74
C GLY A 147 -48.38 4.94 3.12
N VAL A 148 -47.93 5.91 3.89
CA VAL A 148 -47.82 7.31 3.49
C VAL A 148 -46.33 7.66 3.39
N LEU A 149 -45.95 8.27 2.28
CA LEU A 149 -44.60 8.81 2.11
C LEU A 149 -44.63 10.30 2.47
N SER A 150 -44.08 10.64 3.64
CA SER A 150 -43.78 12.02 3.98
C SER A 150 -42.72 12.54 3.01
N GLY A 151 -42.90 13.75 2.47
CA GLY A 151 -41.95 14.38 1.54
C GLY A 151 -40.60 14.78 2.15
N ALA A 152 -40.26 14.27 3.34
CA ALA A 152 -39.02 14.58 4.03
C ALA A 152 -37.86 13.78 3.41
N THR A 153 -36.99 14.47 2.69
CA THR A 153 -35.73 13.90 2.20
C THR A 153 -34.56 14.69 2.80
N ALA A 154 -33.60 13.99 3.39
CA ALA A 154 -32.35 14.62 3.80
C ALA A 154 -31.61 15.16 2.57
N ALA A 155 -31.06 16.38 2.68
CA ALA A 155 -30.25 16.98 1.63
C ALA A 155 -29.00 16.12 1.31
N THR A 156 -28.38 15.59 2.37
CA THR A 156 -27.15 14.79 2.31
C THR A 156 -27.45 13.33 2.59
N ASP A 157 -26.71 12.42 1.95
CA ASP A 157 -26.81 10.99 2.21
C ASP A 157 -26.26 10.67 3.61
N PRO A 158 -27.03 10.07 4.52
CA PRO A 158 -26.54 9.73 5.86
C PRO A 158 -25.37 8.75 5.85
N ALA A 159 -25.12 8.03 4.75
CA ALA A 159 -23.97 7.13 4.62
C ALA A 159 -22.71 7.81 4.06
N SER A 160 -22.78 9.09 3.64
CA SER A 160 -21.60 9.78 3.07
C SER A 160 -20.75 10.50 4.11
N PHE A 161 -21.21 10.63 5.35
CA PHE A 161 -20.49 11.29 6.44
C PHE A 161 -20.81 10.60 7.78
N HIS A 162 -19.99 10.81 8.80
CA HIS A 162 -20.18 10.25 10.13
C HIS A 162 -20.75 11.30 11.09
N ARG A 163 -22.05 11.21 11.38
CA ARG A 163 -22.78 12.20 12.20
C ARG A 163 -22.15 12.42 13.57
N GLY A 164 -21.80 11.35 14.29
CA GLY A 164 -21.21 11.48 15.63
C GLY A 164 -19.82 12.13 15.63
N LEU A 165 -19.07 12.00 14.53
CA LEU A 165 -17.76 12.65 14.39
C LEU A 165 -17.96 14.14 14.07
N LEU A 166 -18.92 14.48 13.20
CA LEU A 166 -19.27 15.87 12.92
C LEU A 166 -19.71 16.59 14.21
N GLU A 167 -20.61 15.97 14.99
CA GLU A 167 -21.07 16.52 16.27
C GLU A 167 -19.90 16.70 17.25
N ALA A 168 -18.99 15.72 17.34
CA ALA A 168 -17.81 15.81 18.22
C ALA A 168 -16.82 16.91 17.78
N LEU A 169 -16.59 17.07 16.47
CA LEU A 169 -15.73 18.13 15.92
C LEU A 169 -16.33 19.53 16.14
N THR A 170 -17.65 19.67 15.96
CA THR A 170 -18.36 20.95 16.22
C THR A 170 -18.39 21.30 17.71
N ALA A 171 -18.29 20.32 18.60
CA ALA A 171 -18.29 20.52 20.05
C ALA A 171 -16.91 20.86 20.65
N LEU A 172 -15.85 21.01 19.84
CA LEU A 172 -14.52 21.40 20.32
C LEU A 172 -14.50 22.89 20.73
N ASP A 173 -14.26 23.15 22.02
CA ASP A 173 -14.19 24.52 22.57
C ASP A 173 -12.98 25.32 22.02
N ARG A 174 -11.86 24.64 21.81
CA ARG A 174 -10.64 25.21 21.20
C ARG A 174 -10.20 24.30 20.08
N VAL A 175 -10.00 24.89 18.91
CA VAL A 175 -9.68 24.16 17.70
C VAL A 175 -8.18 24.25 17.45
N ASP A 176 -7.50 23.16 17.73
CA ASP A 176 -6.12 22.93 17.31
C ASP A 176 -6.06 21.67 16.43
N CYS A 177 -5.15 21.67 15.46
CA CYS A 177 -5.04 20.61 14.46
C CYS A 177 -4.77 19.24 15.10
N ASP A 178 -3.93 19.20 16.14
CA ASP A 178 -3.55 17.96 16.82
C ASP A 178 -4.74 17.31 17.57
N THR A 179 -5.52 18.10 18.32
CA THR A 179 -6.71 17.63 19.04
C THR A 179 -7.77 17.15 18.07
N ALA A 180 -8.04 17.92 17.01
CA ALA A 180 -9.00 17.53 15.99
C ALA A 180 -8.56 16.26 15.23
N TRP A 181 -7.27 16.14 14.91
CA TRP A 181 -6.71 14.93 14.31
C TRP A 181 -6.81 13.71 15.21
N CYS A 182 -6.48 13.85 16.51
CA CYS A 182 -6.63 12.78 17.49
C CYS A 182 -8.08 12.29 17.56
N LEU A 183 -9.04 13.22 17.57
CA LEU A 183 -10.46 12.89 17.55
C LEU A 183 -10.85 12.12 16.27
N VAL A 184 -10.41 12.58 15.10
CA VAL A 184 -10.69 11.88 13.81
C VAL A 184 -10.15 10.45 13.82
N LYS A 185 -8.97 10.22 14.39
CA LYS A 185 -8.34 8.89 14.46
C LYS A 185 -9.13 7.89 15.30
N ASP A 186 -9.93 8.35 16.25
CA ASP A 186 -10.72 7.47 17.12
C ASP A 186 -11.96 6.88 16.42
N PHE A 187 -12.33 7.41 15.25
CA PHE A 187 -13.47 6.90 14.47
C PHE A 187 -13.02 5.91 13.38
N VAL A 188 -13.71 4.77 13.33
CA VAL A 188 -13.44 3.73 12.34
C VAL A 188 -14.41 3.88 11.17
N GLU A 189 -14.02 4.69 10.18
CA GLU A 189 -14.79 4.91 8.95
C GLU A 189 -13.89 4.92 7.71
N PRO A 190 -14.43 4.68 6.50
CA PRO A 190 -13.66 4.78 5.28
C PRO A 190 -13.10 6.19 5.11
N LEU A 191 -11.91 6.35 4.51
CA LEU A 191 -11.30 7.67 4.37
C LEU A 191 -12.20 8.66 3.62
N SER A 192 -12.97 8.22 2.63
CA SER A 192 -13.89 9.14 1.93
C SER A 192 -14.96 9.70 2.87
N VAL A 193 -15.45 8.90 3.83
CA VAL A 193 -16.46 9.34 4.82
C VAL A 193 -15.83 10.32 5.80
N LEU A 194 -14.61 10.04 6.28
CA LEU A 194 -13.86 10.95 7.15
C LEU A 194 -13.60 12.29 6.44
N ARG A 195 -13.10 12.26 5.20
CA ARG A 195 -12.88 13.46 4.37
C ARG A 195 -14.16 14.26 4.16
N THR A 196 -15.27 13.62 3.79
CA THR A 196 -16.55 14.33 3.67
C THR A 196 -17.00 14.93 5.01
N THR A 197 -16.81 14.22 6.12
CA THR A 197 -17.19 14.71 7.46
C THR A 197 -16.38 15.94 7.87
N VAL A 198 -15.06 15.92 7.68
CA VAL A 198 -14.17 17.06 7.95
C VAL A 198 -14.48 18.23 7.02
N GLY A 199 -14.81 17.97 5.75
CA GLY A 199 -15.25 19.02 4.83
C GLY A 199 -16.58 19.67 5.24
N MET A 200 -17.52 18.89 5.75
CA MET A 200 -18.77 19.41 6.29
C MET A 200 -18.56 20.25 7.56
N TRP A 201 -17.61 19.85 8.41
CA TRP A 201 -17.22 20.62 9.59
C TRP A 201 -16.64 21.99 9.21
N ALA A 202 -15.73 22.03 8.23
CA ALA A 202 -15.15 23.28 7.73
C ALA A 202 -16.18 24.21 7.05
N ALA A 203 -17.20 23.65 6.41
CA ALA A 203 -18.27 24.40 5.75
C ALA A 203 -19.44 24.75 6.70
N GLY A 204 -19.37 24.35 7.98
CA GLY A 204 -20.43 24.54 8.95
C GLY A 204 -20.70 26.02 9.25
N ALA A 205 -21.97 26.35 9.56
CA ALA A 205 -22.32 27.69 10.01
C ALA A 205 -21.58 28.00 11.32
N GLY A 206 -20.71 29.00 11.31
CA GLY A 206 -19.88 29.38 12.46
C GLY A 206 -18.44 28.84 12.44
N ALA A 207 -17.98 28.23 11.35
CA ALA A 207 -16.58 27.86 11.20
C ALA A 207 -15.66 29.10 11.29
N THR A 208 -14.72 29.08 12.23
CA THR A 208 -13.67 30.10 12.37
C THR A 208 -12.54 29.84 11.36
N PRO A 209 -11.66 30.82 11.09
CA PRO A 209 -10.48 30.60 10.25
C PRO A 209 -9.63 29.40 10.73
N ASP A 210 -9.45 29.26 12.04
CA ASP A 210 -8.69 28.15 12.64
C ASP A 210 -9.32 26.78 12.33
N VAL A 211 -10.67 26.68 12.30
CA VAL A 211 -11.38 25.46 11.88
C VAL A 211 -11.10 25.12 10.42
N VAL A 212 -11.13 26.13 9.54
CA VAL A 212 -10.89 25.94 8.11
C VAL A 212 -9.46 25.49 7.86
N GLU A 213 -8.48 26.09 8.54
CA GLU A 213 -7.07 25.72 8.46
C GLU A 213 -6.84 24.30 9.00
N ALA A 214 -7.28 23.99 10.22
CA ALA A 214 -7.15 22.66 10.81
C ALA A 214 -7.82 21.57 9.94
N ALA A 215 -8.98 21.87 9.37
CA ALA A 215 -9.65 20.94 8.46
C ALA A 215 -8.84 20.69 7.18
N ALA A 216 -8.21 21.71 6.60
CA ALA A 216 -7.37 21.56 5.41
C ALA A 216 -6.16 20.64 5.69
N ASP A 217 -5.49 20.83 6.84
CA ASP A 217 -4.38 19.99 7.27
C ASP A 217 -4.82 18.54 7.48
N ILE A 218 -5.97 18.33 8.16
CA ILE A 218 -6.53 16.99 8.36
C ILE A 218 -6.86 16.31 7.03
N GLN A 219 -7.38 17.03 6.03
CA GLN A 219 -7.64 16.46 4.71
C GLN A 219 -6.37 15.92 4.04
N LEU A 220 -5.26 16.64 4.19
CA LEU A 220 -3.94 16.20 3.71
C LEU A 220 -3.48 14.97 4.50
N MET A 221 -3.56 15.00 5.82
CA MET A 221 -3.16 13.87 6.69
C MET A 221 -4.00 12.61 6.43
N LEU A 222 -5.23 12.72 5.94
CA LEU A 222 -6.05 11.57 5.54
C LEU A 222 -5.54 10.88 4.27
N ASP A 223 -4.42 11.26 3.66
CA ASP A 223 -3.76 10.47 2.63
C ASP A 223 -3.17 9.17 3.22
N PRO A 224 -3.49 7.97 2.68
CA PRO A 224 -2.88 6.71 3.11
C PRO A 224 -1.35 6.72 3.15
N GLN A 225 -0.69 7.48 2.29
CA GLN A 225 0.77 7.57 2.27
C GLN A 225 1.34 8.35 3.46
N LEU A 226 0.53 9.24 4.06
CA LEU A 226 0.94 10.09 5.18
C LEU A 226 0.50 9.52 6.54
N CYS A 227 -0.68 8.89 6.61
CA CYS A 227 -1.22 8.40 7.89
C CYS A 227 -0.88 6.95 8.24
N CYS A 228 -0.20 6.20 7.37
CA CYS A 228 0.07 4.77 7.59
C CYS A 228 1.55 4.44 7.67
N ASP A 229 1.87 3.48 8.55
CA ASP A 229 3.22 2.93 8.72
C ASP A 229 3.43 1.64 7.91
N GLU A 230 2.36 0.90 7.63
CA GLU A 230 2.42 -0.35 6.86
C GLU A 230 1.49 -0.34 5.64
N PHE A 231 2.01 -0.80 4.51
CA PHE A 231 1.31 -0.85 3.23
C PHE A 231 0.96 -2.30 2.86
N ARG A 232 -0.33 -2.67 2.93
CA ARG A 232 -0.77 -4.01 2.57
C ARG A 232 -1.21 -4.07 1.12
N ALA A 233 -0.28 -4.45 0.24
CA ALA A 233 -0.66 -4.85 -1.11
C ALA A 233 -1.64 -6.04 -1.03
N SER A 234 -2.72 -5.98 -1.81
CA SER A 234 -3.61 -7.13 -1.98
C SER A 234 -2.75 -8.31 -2.44
N ARG A 235 -2.75 -9.43 -1.69
CA ARG A 235 -2.09 -10.66 -2.13
C ARG A 235 -2.82 -11.14 -3.39
N THR A 236 -2.30 -10.82 -4.57
CA THR A 236 -2.61 -11.57 -5.78
C THR A 236 -2.22 -13.01 -5.50
N LEU A 237 -3.22 -13.87 -5.41
CA LEU A 237 -3.12 -15.25 -4.92
C LEU A 237 -2.31 -16.19 -5.84
N GLY A 238 -1.48 -15.66 -6.74
CA GLY A 238 -0.75 -16.43 -7.77
C GLY A 238 0.78 -16.40 -7.71
N GLU A 239 1.43 -15.49 -6.97
CA GLU A 239 2.88 -15.23 -7.17
C GLU A 239 3.76 -15.54 -5.96
N SER A 240 3.38 -16.47 -5.09
CA SER A 240 4.23 -16.77 -3.92
C SER A 240 5.54 -17.50 -4.26
N ALA A 241 5.73 -17.97 -5.49
CA ALA A 241 6.97 -18.61 -5.95
C ALA A 241 7.83 -17.73 -6.87
N ALA A 242 7.27 -16.65 -7.45
CA ALA A 242 7.94 -15.81 -8.44
C ALA A 242 8.41 -14.44 -7.90
N VAL A 243 8.34 -14.20 -6.59
CA VAL A 243 8.72 -12.91 -5.95
C VAL A 243 10.17 -12.49 -6.25
N PHE A 244 11.02 -13.45 -6.63
CA PHE A 244 12.44 -13.27 -6.94
C PHE A 244 12.79 -13.70 -8.38
N ALA A 245 11.80 -13.76 -9.27
CA ALA A 245 12.01 -14.01 -10.70
C ALA A 245 12.43 -12.71 -11.43
N GLY A 246 13.01 -12.85 -12.62
CA GLY A 246 13.24 -11.72 -13.54
C GLY A 246 14.52 -10.91 -13.32
N LEU A 247 15.57 -11.51 -12.76
CA LEU A 247 16.94 -10.95 -12.76
C LEU A 247 17.81 -11.52 -13.90
N GLU A 248 17.20 -12.22 -14.84
CA GLU A 248 17.87 -12.64 -16.06
C GLU A 248 17.95 -11.46 -17.02
N TRP A 249 19.15 -11.12 -17.46
CA TRP A 249 19.39 -10.07 -18.44
C TRP A 249 20.41 -10.52 -19.46
N HIS A 250 20.05 -10.32 -20.71
CA HIS A 250 20.87 -10.62 -21.88
C HIS A 250 20.88 -9.36 -22.73
N PRO A 251 21.92 -8.51 -22.60
CA PRO A 251 22.00 -7.30 -23.39
C PRO A 251 22.02 -7.66 -24.89
N PRO A 252 21.20 -7.02 -25.73
CA PRO A 252 21.14 -7.32 -27.16
C PRO A 252 22.43 -6.89 -27.88
N CYS A 253 23.15 -5.92 -27.32
CA CYS A 253 24.44 -5.44 -27.79
C CYS A 253 25.33 -5.05 -26.60
N PRO A 254 26.67 -5.09 -26.75
CA PRO A 254 27.58 -4.51 -25.77
C PRO A 254 27.32 -3.02 -25.55
N PHE A 255 27.70 -2.51 -24.37
CA PHE A 255 27.60 -1.09 -24.07
C PHE A 255 28.46 -0.24 -25.02
N PRO A 256 28.07 1.02 -25.24
CA PRO A 256 28.91 1.98 -25.94
C PRO A 256 30.07 2.39 -25.02
N PHE A 257 31.27 1.86 -25.28
CA PHE A 257 32.48 2.18 -24.52
C PHE A 257 33.30 3.29 -25.18
N VAL A 258 33.79 4.23 -24.38
CA VAL A 258 34.91 5.11 -24.79
C VAL A 258 36.22 4.38 -24.53
N LEU A 259 37.01 4.17 -25.59
CA LEU A 259 38.23 3.34 -25.54
C LEU A 259 39.53 4.12 -25.33
N SER A 260 39.47 5.46 -25.36
CA SER A 260 40.64 6.34 -25.27
C SER A 260 40.41 7.47 -24.27
N GLY A 261 41.47 7.90 -23.58
CA GLY A 261 41.43 9.02 -22.63
C GLY A 261 41.94 8.65 -21.25
N GLU A 262 41.68 9.53 -20.28
CA GLU A 262 41.99 9.29 -18.87
C GLU A 262 41.05 8.21 -18.30
N ILE A 263 41.63 7.22 -17.61
CA ILE A 263 40.89 6.09 -17.03
C ILE A 263 40.27 6.53 -15.70
N ALA A 264 38.94 6.48 -15.60
CA ALA A 264 38.25 6.68 -14.33
C ALA A 264 38.31 5.40 -13.48
N VAL A 265 38.81 5.52 -12.25
CA VAL A 265 39.04 4.38 -11.34
C VAL A 265 37.99 4.35 -10.23
N PHE A 266 37.30 3.21 -10.12
CA PHE A 266 36.34 2.89 -9.07
C PHE A 266 36.93 1.80 -8.16
N ARG A 267 36.55 1.77 -6.89
CA ARG A 267 37.05 0.78 -5.92
C ARG A 267 35.91 0.19 -5.13
N LEU A 268 35.93 -1.13 -4.95
CA LEU A 268 35.01 -1.83 -4.04
C LEU A 268 35.76 -2.25 -2.77
N GLU A 269 35.09 -2.09 -1.64
CA GLU A 269 35.56 -2.67 -0.37
C GLU A 269 35.36 -4.18 -0.35
N GLU A 270 36.14 -4.88 0.47
CA GLU A 270 35.98 -6.32 0.67
C GLU A 270 34.62 -6.66 1.27
N PRO A 271 33.98 -7.77 0.84
CA PRO A 271 32.70 -8.17 1.37
C PRO A 271 32.87 -8.56 2.85
N PRO A 272 31.95 -8.16 3.73
CA PRO A 272 31.99 -8.56 5.14
C PRO A 272 31.72 -10.06 5.33
N LEU A 273 31.24 -10.75 4.28
CA LEU A 273 31.02 -12.18 4.26
C LEU A 273 31.20 -12.72 2.83
N GLN A 274 32.08 -13.71 2.66
CA GLN A 274 32.30 -14.38 1.37
C GLN A 274 31.23 -15.44 1.10
N GLY A 275 30.88 -15.64 -0.17
CA GLY A 275 29.95 -16.69 -0.62
C GLY A 275 28.47 -16.47 -0.27
N TYR A 276 28.12 -15.33 0.34
CA TYR A 276 26.73 -14.95 0.54
C TYR A 276 26.23 -14.15 -0.66
N VAL A 277 25.73 -14.87 -1.66
CA VAL A 277 25.30 -14.31 -2.95
C VAL A 277 23.78 -14.41 -3.13
N TYR A 278 23.23 -13.63 -4.06
CA TYR A 278 21.84 -13.78 -4.47
C TYR A 278 21.57 -15.25 -4.90
N PRO A 279 20.45 -15.89 -4.49
CA PRO A 279 19.25 -15.31 -3.89
C PRO A 279 19.23 -15.23 -2.36
N PHE A 280 20.38 -15.19 -1.70
CA PHE A 280 20.50 -14.99 -0.25
C PHE A 280 19.72 -16.03 0.58
N THR A 281 19.80 -17.29 0.18
CA THR A 281 19.04 -18.40 0.80
C THR A 281 19.71 -18.96 2.06
N GLN A 282 20.98 -18.61 2.30
CA GLN A 282 21.73 -19.10 3.45
C GLN A 282 21.18 -18.49 4.75
N SER A 283 21.07 -19.31 5.80
CA SER A 283 20.68 -18.83 7.13
C SER A 283 21.88 -18.23 7.84
N LEU A 284 21.82 -16.95 8.16
CA LEU A 284 22.89 -16.23 8.85
C LEU A 284 22.38 -15.55 10.13
N PRO A 285 23.28 -15.22 11.08
CA PRO A 285 22.97 -14.27 12.13
C PRO A 285 22.53 -12.94 11.50
N LEU A 286 21.41 -12.38 11.98
CA LEU A 286 20.79 -11.20 11.38
C LEU A 286 21.77 -10.02 11.26
N GLY A 287 22.60 -9.77 12.29
CA GLY A 287 23.58 -8.69 12.24
C GLY A 287 24.67 -8.86 11.16
N VAL A 288 25.05 -10.10 10.84
CA VAL A 288 25.98 -10.38 9.73
C VAL A 288 25.30 -10.10 8.40
N ALA A 289 24.08 -10.60 8.20
CA ALA A 289 23.30 -10.36 6.99
C ALA A 289 23.00 -8.87 6.76
N THR A 290 22.69 -8.12 7.82
CA THR A 290 22.45 -6.67 7.73
C THR A 290 23.70 -5.90 7.30
N ARG A 291 24.88 -6.22 7.86
CA ARG A 291 26.14 -5.58 7.43
C ARG A 291 26.46 -5.90 5.98
N PHE A 292 26.26 -7.15 5.56
CA PHE A 292 26.41 -7.54 4.17
C PHE A 292 25.47 -6.75 3.25
N MET A 293 24.19 -6.64 3.59
CA MET A 293 23.24 -5.93 2.73
C MET A 293 23.57 -4.44 2.54
N ARG A 294 24.08 -3.77 3.58
CA ARG A 294 24.54 -2.38 3.47
C ARG A 294 25.74 -2.24 2.54
N TRP A 295 26.72 -3.13 2.67
CA TRP A 295 27.87 -3.18 1.76
C TRP A 295 27.41 -3.46 0.32
N PHE A 296 26.47 -4.39 0.15
CA PHE A 296 25.93 -4.79 -1.14
C PHE A 296 25.17 -3.65 -1.85
N GLU A 297 24.38 -2.88 -1.10
CA GLU A 297 23.70 -1.66 -1.57
C GLU A 297 24.69 -0.64 -2.13
N VAL A 298 25.71 -0.28 -1.33
CA VAL A 298 26.76 0.67 -1.75
C VAL A 298 27.51 0.17 -2.99
N CYS A 299 27.85 -1.13 -3.05
CA CYS A 299 28.52 -1.70 -4.21
C CYS A 299 27.65 -1.62 -5.47
N CYS A 300 26.34 -1.86 -5.38
CA CYS A 300 25.45 -1.74 -6.52
C CYS A 300 25.36 -0.30 -7.04
N ASP A 301 25.38 0.70 -6.16
CA ASP A 301 25.44 2.11 -6.56
C ASP A 301 26.75 2.42 -7.28
N VAL A 302 27.89 1.93 -6.76
CA VAL A 302 29.21 2.07 -7.41
C VAL A 302 29.23 1.40 -8.78
N LEU A 303 28.65 0.20 -8.93
CA LEU A 303 28.54 -0.49 -10.23
C LEU A 303 27.68 0.30 -11.22
N GLY A 304 26.58 0.90 -10.75
CA GLY A 304 25.73 1.76 -11.58
C GLY A 304 26.48 2.98 -12.10
N ALA A 305 27.22 3.67 -11.23
CA ALA A 305 28.07 4.81 -11.61
C ALA A 305 29.20 4.39 -12.57
N PHE A 306 29.89 3.30 -12.27
CA PHE A 306 30.93 2.70 -13.12
C PHE A 306 30.42 2.44 -14.55
N ALA A 307 29.25 1.83 -14.67
CA ALA A 307 28.62 1.55 -15.96
C ALA A 307 28.20 2.82 -16.71
N GLN A 308 27.66 3.82 -16.00
CA GLN A 308 27.29 5.10 -16.62
C GLN A 308 28.52 5.87 -17.12
N THR A 309 29.60 5.90 -16.33
CA THR A 309 30.84 6.59 -16.69
C THR A 309 31.54 5.95 -17.89
N SER A 310 31.34 4.65 -18.15
CA SER A 310 31.97 3.98 -19.30
C SER A 310 31.53 4.52 -20.66
N ALA A 311 30.41 5.23 -20.72
CA ALA A 311 29.91 5.91 -21.91
C ALA A 311 30.69 7.20 -22.27
N VAL A 312 31.49 7.73 -21.35
CA VAL A 312 32.22 9.00 -21.52
C VAL A 312 33.72 8.87 -21.27
N HIS A 313 34.15 7.92 -20.45
CA HIS A 313 35.56 7.67 -20.13
C HIS A 313 35.86 6.16 -20.17
N PRO A 314 37.11 5.76 -20.48
CA PRO A 314 37.59 4.43 -20.12
C PRO A 314 37.47 4.25 -18.60
N VAL A 315 37.07 3.07 -18.13
CA VAL A 315 36.84 2.81 -16.70
C VAL A 315 37.58 1.56 -16.21
N CYS A 316 38.02 1.59 -14.96
CA CYS A 316 38.60 0.47 -14.24
C CYS A 316 37.96 0.36 -12.84
N LEU A 317 37.44 -0.81 -12.51
CA LEU A 317 36.90 -1.15 -11.20
C LEU A 317 37.89 -2.07 -10.49
N CYS A 318 38.59 -1.54 -9.48
CA CYS A 318 39.47 -2.32 -8.63
C CYS A 318 38.66 -3.06 -7.56
N ALA A 319 38.67 -4.38 -7.59
CA ALA A 319 37.95 -5.22 -6.65
C ALA A 319 38.59 -6.61 -6.56
N SER A 320 38.56 -7.23 -5.38
CA SER A 320 38.98 -8.63 -5.27
C SER A 320 38.01 -9.58 -5.98
N CYS A 321 38.49 -10.79 -6.29
CA CYS A 321 37.62 -11.85 -6.81
C CYS A 321 36.44 -12.14 -5.87
N ALA A 322 36.68 -12.11 -4.54
CA ALA A 322 35.65 -12.36 -3.55
C ALA A 322 34.57 -11.26 -3.56
N ALA A 323 34.95 -9.99 -3.71
CA ALA A 323 34.00 -8.89 -3.83
C ALA A 323 33.13 -9.03 -5.10
N LEU A 324 33.75 -9.35 -6.23
CA LEU A 324 33.02 -9.53 -7.50
C LEU A 324 32.09 -10.75 -7.48
N GLU A 325 32.50 -11.86 -6.87
CA GLU A 325 31.66 -13.05 -6.68
C GLU A 325 30.47 -12.77 -5.76
N ALA A 326 30.67 -11.99 -4.69
CA ALA A 326 29.61 -11.59 -3.76
C ALA A 326 28.52 -10.72 -4.43
N LEU A 327 28.80 -10.13 -5.60
CA LEU A 327 27.89 -9.25 -6.35
C LEU A 327 27.13 -9.97 -7.47
N GLU A 328 27.19 -11.29 -7.59
CA GLU A 328 26.34 -12.00 -8.55
C GLU A 328 24.84 -11.74 -8.26
N PRO A 329 23.99 -11.52 -9.28
CA PRO A 329 24.25 -11.63 -10.73
C PRO A 329 24.85 -10.38 -11.42
N ALA A 330 25.10 -9.29 -10.70
CA ALA A 330 25.51 -8.01 -11.29
C ALA A 330 26.86 -8.07 -12.00
N ARG A 331 27.81 -8.88 -11.50
CA ARG A 331 29.07 -9.15 -12.21
C ARG A 331 28.80 -9.79 -13.57
N ALA A 332 28.00 -10.86 -13.63
CA ALA A 332 27.69 -11.53 -14.89
C ALA A 332 27.00 -10.59 -15.89
N TRP A 333 26.14 -9.69 -15.41
CA TRP A 333 25.52 -8.64 -16.23
C TRP A 333 26.56 -7.74 -16.90
N LEU A 334 27.51 -7.18 -16.14
CA LEU A 334 28.55 -6.31 -16.69
C LEU A 334 29.45 -7.06 -17.69
N LEU A 335 29.82 -8.31 -17.41
CA LEU A 335 30.59 -9.11 -18.37
C LEU A 335 29.83 -9.32 -19.68
N ARG A 336 28.54 -9.61 -19.63
CA ARG A 336 27.69 -9.72 -20.85
C ARG A 336 27.55 -8.38 -21.57
N ALA A 337 27.55 -7.27 -20.84
CA ALA A 337 27.53 -5.93 -21.42
C ALA A 337 28.85 -5.54 -22.09
N GLY A 338 29.88 -6.39 -22.03
CA GLY A 338 31.15 -6.22 -22.75
C GLY A 338 32.31 -5.73 -21.89
N PHE A 339 32.15 -5.60 -20.57
CA PHE A 339 33.28 -5.35 -19.67
C PHE A 339 34.21 -6.58 -19.62
N VAL A 340 35.51 -6.33 -19.43
CA VAL A 340 36.55 -7.38 -19.40
C VAL A 340 37.05 -7.58 -17.97
N GLN A 341 37.12 -8.84 -17.54
CA GLN A 341 37.73 -9.19 -16.26
C GLN A 341 39.26 -9.21 -16.35
N THR A 342 39.91 -8.64 -15.34
CA THR A 342 41.37 -8.63 -15.16
C THR A 342 41.75 -9.23 -13.80
N ALA A 343 43.05 -9.32 -13.51
CA ALA A 343 43.54 -9.72 -12.20
C ALA A 343 43.17 -8.71 -11.09
N GLU A 344 42.92 -7.45 -11.44
CA GLU A 344 42.65 -6.36 -10.50
C GLU A 344 41.15 -6.01 -10.39
N GLY A 345 40.30 -6.58 -11.25
CA GLY A 345 38.85 -6.42 -11.20
C GLY A 345 38.18 -6.42 -12.58
N LEU A 346 37.43 -5.37 -12.90
CA LEU A 346 36.75 -5.20 -14.20
C LEU A 346 37.23 -3.93 -14.90
N ARG A 347 37.28 -3.92 -16.24
CA ARG A 347 37.58 -2.72 -17.02
C ARG A 347 36.79 -2.65 -18.31
N SER A 348 36.67 -1.46 -18.89
CA SER A 348 36.22 -1.31 -20.27
C SER A 348 37.20 -2.01 -21.23
N PRO A 349 36.74 -2.46 -22.42
CA PRO A 349 37.63 -3.00 -23.45
C PRO A 349 38.78 -2.04 -23.77
N ALA A 350 39.94 -2.59 -24.16
CA ALA A 350 41.01 -1.82 -24.77
C ALA A 350 40.90 -1.94 -26.30
N SER A 351 41.21 -0.86 -27.01
CA SER A 351 41.24 -0.81 -28.49
C SER A 351 42.30 -1.74 -29.09
#